data_AF-A0A922IR27-F1
#
_entry.id   AF-A0A922IR27-F1
#
_cell.length_a   1.000
_cell.length_b   1.000
_cell.length_c   1.000
_cell.angle_alpha   90.00
_cell.angle_beta   90.00
_cell.angle_gamma   90.00
#
_symmetry.space_group_name_H-M   'P 1'
#
loop_
_entity.id
_entity.type
_entity.pdbx_description
1 polymer ?
#
loop_
_entity_poly.entity_id
_entity_poly.type
_entity_poly.pdbx_seq_one_letter_code
_entity_poly.pdbx_strand_id
1 'polypeptide(L)'
;MHNEILRVMGHKTLDYCLNICAGKLDYLVRIPNKILVKIIFYLNLEDVINLGTTSRHFNEICNSDSLWREIYVNTTLSQPSRPVEELAKLFGWKKLLFTSKLHLQMQLRRLTLEESDDNENIRTNVSHDPGLYLDELKYDGHKPVQENIH
;
A
#
# COMPACT_ATOMS: atom_id res chain seq x y z
N MET A 1 -40.48 -16.77 -23.16
CA MET A 1 -39.09 -16.95 -22.71
C MET A 1 -38.99 -17.16 -21.20
N HIS A 2 -39.50 -16.27 -20.32
CA HIS A 2 -39.48 -16.47 -18.86
C HIS A 2 -40.11 -17.80 -18.40
N ASN A 3 -41.29 -18.16 -18.92
CA ASN A 3 -41.98 -19.42 -18.57
C ASN A 3 -41.19 -20.67 -18.97
N GLU A 4 -40.41 -20.61 -20.06
CA GLU A 4 -39.59 -21.74 -20.51
C GLU A 4 -38.36 -21.92 -19.62
N ILE A 5 -37.68 -20.81 -19.26
CA ILE A 5 -36.55 -20.84 -18.32
C ILE A 5 -37.01 -21.34 -16.95
N LEU A 6 -38.17 -20.88 -16.48
CA LEU A 6 -38.75 -21.35 -15.23
C LEU A 6 -39.02 -22.86 -15.25
N ARG A 7 -39.65 -23.35 -16.33
CA ARG A 7 -40.02 -24.76 -16.49
C ARG A 7 -38.80 -25.68 -16.59
N VAL A 8 -37.75 -25.26 -17.29
CA VAL A 8 -36.58 -26.11 -17.59
C VAL A 8 -35.46 -25.96 -16.55
N MET A 9 -35.20 -24.73 -16.08
CA MET A 9 -34.04 -24.39 -15.24
C MET A 9 -34.39 -23.95 -13.81
N GLY A 10 -35.69 -23.77 -13.52
CA GLY A 10 -36.19 -23.42 -12.19
C GLY A 10 -36.05 -21.95 -11.79
N HIS A 11 -36.61 -21.63 -10.62
CA HIS A 11 -36.71 -20.26 -10.12
C HIS A 11 -35.36 -19.55 -9.94
N LYS A 12 -34.34 -20.25 -9.42
CA LYS A 12 -33.02 -19.65 -9.16
C LYS A 12 -32.40 -19.08 -10.44
N THR A 13 -32.52 -19.81 -11.54
CA THR A 13 -31.97 -19.40 -12.84
C THR A 13 -32.77 -18.25 -13.43
N LEU A 14 -34.10 -18.29 -13.31
CA LEU A 14 -34.96 -17.19 -13.74
C LEU A 14 -34.62 -15.89 -12.99
N ASP A 15 -34.54 -15.94 -11.66
CA ASP A 15 -34.18 -14.79 -10.82
C ASP A 15 -32.80 -14.26 -11.16
N TYR A 16 -31.84 -15.15 -11.39
CA TYR A 16 -30.51 -14.77 -11.81
C TYR A 16 -30.53 -14.01 -13.15
N CYS A 17 -31.25 -14.50 -14.17
CA CYS A 17 -31.40 -13.82 -15.45
C CYS A 17 -32.10 -12.46 -15.31
N LEU A 18 -33.16 -12.39 -14.50
CA LEU A 18 -33.89 -11.13 -14.25
C LEU A 18 -33.00 -10.11 -13.54
N ASN A 19 -32.21 -10.53 -12.55
CA ASN A 19 -31.25 -9.67 -11.86
C ASN A 19 -30.15 -9.17 -12.80
N ILE A 20 -29.69 -9.99 -13.75
CA ILE A 20 -28.77 -9.55 -14.81
C ILE A 20 -29.40 -8.44 -15.65
N CYS A 21 -30.62 -8.64 -16.15
CA CYS A 21 -31.33 -7.66 -16.97
C CYS A 21 -31.61 -6.35 -16.20
N ALA A 22 -31.81 -6.45 -14.88
CA ALA A 22 -32.00 -5.30 -14.00
C ALA A 22 -30.68 -4.63 -13.55
N GLY A 23 -29.52 -5.08 -14.04
CA GLY A 23 -28.20 -4.57 -13.65
C GLY A 23 -27.79 -4.93 -12.21
N LYS A 24 -28.54 -5.80 -11.53
CA LYS A 24 -28.32 -6.25 -10.14
C LYS A 24 -27.37 -7.45 -10.12
N LEU A 25 -26.11 -7.16 -10.41
CA LEU A 25 -25.06 -8.16 -10.54
C LEU A 25 -24.04 -8.03 -9.42
N ASP A 26 -23.71 -9.15 -8.79
CA ASP A 26 -22.47 -9.24 -8.01
C ASP A 26 -21.30 -9.32 -8.99
N TYR A 27 -20.70 -8.17 -9.26
CA TYR A 27 -19.52 -8.06 -10.12
C TYR A 27 -18.29 -8.66 -9.45
N LEU A 28 -18.21 -8.57 -8.13
CA LEU A 28 -17.01 -8.89 -7.39
C LEU A 28 -16.66 -10.38 -7.49
N VAL A 29 -17.67 -11.26 -7.42
CA VAL A 29 -17.48 -12.73 -7.58
C VAL A 29 -17.22 -13.14 -9.04
N ARG A 30 -17.43 -12.25 -10.01
CA ARG A 30 -17.24 -12.52 -11.45
C ARG A 30 -15.91 -12.02 -11.98
N ILE A 31 -15.24 -11.15 -11.23
CA ILE A 31 -13.95 -10.62 -11.63
C ILE A 31 -12.92 -11.75 -11.61
N PRO A 32 -12.05 -11.88 -12.63
CA PRO A 32 -10.98 -12.87 -12.62
C PRO A 32 -10.06 -12.73 -11.41
N ASN A 33 -9.64 -13.84 -10.81
CA ASN A 33 -8.77 -13.84 -9.61
C ASN A 33 -7.54 -12.93 -9.76
N LYS A 34 -6.93 -12.86 -10.96
CA LYS A 34 -5.78 -11.97 -11.23
C LYS A 34 -6.05 -10.49 -11.00
N ILE A 35 -7.30 -10.04 -11.18
CA ILE A 35 -7.73 -8.66 -10.93
C ILE A 35 -8.16 -8.51 -9.47
N LEU A 36 -8.84 -9.51 -8.89
CA LEU A 36 -9.16 -9.50 -7.46
C LEU A 36 -7.91 -9.37 -6.59
N VAL A 37 -6.86 -10.12 -6.91
CA VAL A 37 -5.57 -10.02 -6.22
C VAL A 37 -4.99 -8.60 -6.31
N LYS A 38 -5.10 -7.93 -7.46
CA LYS A 38 -4.70 -6.52 -7.59
C LYS A 38 -5.52 -5.59 -6.72
N ILE A 39 -6.84 -5.78 -6.66
CA ILE A 39 -7.73 -5.00 -5.78
C ILE A 39 -7.32 -5.21 -4.32
N ILE A 40 -7.06 -6.45 -3.92
CA ILE A 40 -6.64 -6.83 -2.57
C ILE A 40 -5.33 -6.12 -2.17
N PHE A 41 -4.40 -5.88 -3.10
CA PHE A 41 -3.17 -5.13 -2.80
C PHE A 41 -3.38 -3.66 -2.47
N TYR A 42 -4.54 -3.08 -2.76
CA TYR A 42 -4.89 -1.72 -2.34
C TYR A 42 -5.52 -1.67 -0.95
N LEU A 43 -5.75 -2.82 -0.31
CA LEU A 43 -6.38 -2.92 1.00
C LEU A 43 -5.31 -2.97 2.10
N ASN A 44 -5.65 -2.42 3.27
CA ASN A 44 -4.85 -2.60 4.46
C ASN A 44 -4.93 -4.06 4.95
N LEU A 45 -3.96 -4.51 5.74
CA LEU A 45 -3.90 -5.91 6.20
C LEU A 45 -5.18 -6.36 6.95
N GLU A 46 -5.77 -5.46 7.73
CA GLU A 46 -7.03 -5.72 8.44
C GLU A 46 -8.20 -5.94 7.47
N ASP A 47 -8.30 -5.10 6.45
CA ASP A 47 -9.33 -5.20 5.41
C ASP A 47 -9.18 -6.49 4.60
N VAL A 48 -7.95 -6.93 4.32
CA VAL A 48 -7.69 -8.24 3.66
C VAL A 48 -8.20 -9.40 4.52
N ILE A 49 -8.00 -9.34 5.85
CA ILE A 49 -8.51 -10.35 6.77
C ILE A 49 -10.04 -10.34 6.77
N ASN A 50 -10.64 -9.16 6.92
CA ASN A 50 -12.09 -8.98 6.95
C ASN A 50 -12.74 -9.45 5.63
N LEU A 51 -12.15 -9.12 4.48
CA LEU A 51 -12.62 -9.57 3.17
C LEU A 51 -12.66 -11.09 3.08
N GLY A 52 -11.66 -11.78 3.63
CA GLY A 52 -11.61 -13.24 3.71
C GLY A 52 -12.73 -13.89 4.54
N THR A 53 -13.51 -13.12 5.29
CA THR A 53 -14.66 -13.62 6.07
C THR A 53 -16.00 -13.45 5.35
N THR A 54 -16.04 -12.73 4.23
CA THR A 54 -17.30 -12.35 3.54
C THR A 54 -17.91 -13.48 2.71
N SER A 55 -17.08 -14.32 2.11
CA SER A 55 -17.52 -15.41 1.24
C SER A 55 -16.46 -16.51 1.17
N ARG A 56 -16.87 -17.72 0.75
CA ARG A 56 -15.93 -18.83 0.52
C ARG A 56 -14.87 -18.47 -0.53
N HIS A 57 -15.26 -17.81 -1.61
CA HIS A 57 -14.34 -17.42 -2.69
C HIS A 57 -13.26 -16.46 -2.18
N PHE A 58 -13.66 -15.44 -1.42
CA PHE A 58 -12.70 -14.52 -0.80
C PHE A 58 -11.86 -15.18 0.29
N ASN A 59 -12.43 -16.13 1.03
CA ASN A 59 -11.68 -16.90 2.02
C ASN A 59 -10.51 -17.66 1.39
N GLU A 60 -10.74 -18.32 0.24
CA GLU A 60 -9.70 -19.05 -0.49
C GLU A 60 -8.60 -18.11 -1.00
N ILE A 61 -8.96 -16.98 -1.60
CA ILE A 61 -7.99 -16.01 -2.14
C ILE A 61 -7.21 -15.33 -1.01
N CYS A 62 -7.91 -14.79 0.00
CA CYS A 62 -7.33 -14.01 1.10
C CYS A 62 -6.55 -14.87 2.10
N ASN A 63 -6.62 -16.20 2.04
CA ASN A 63 -5.78 -17.10 2.83
C ASN A 63 -4.76 -17.87 1.99
N SER A 64 -4.64 -17.57 0.69
CA SER A 64 -3.64 -18.20 -0.17
C SER A 64 -2.23 -17.78 0.22
N ASP A 65 -1.33 -18.76 0.33
CA ASP A 65 0.06 -18.53 0.74
C ASP A 65 0.81 -17.63 -0.26
N SER A 66 0.48 -17.73 -1.55
CA SER A 66 1.00 -16.87 -2.61
C SER A 66 0.66 -15.40 -2.42
N LEU A 67 -0.58 -15.08 -2.04
CA LEU A 67 -0.99 -13.70 -1.76
C LEU A 67 -0.18 -13.14 -0.59
N TRP A 68 -0.07 -13.90 0.50
CA TRP A 68 0.68 -13.45 1.68
C TRP A 68 2.18 -13.33 1.42
N ARG A 69 2.76 -14.14 0.52
CA ARG A 69 4.15 -13.94 0.05
C ARG A 69 4.31 -12.60 -0.66
N GLU A 70 3.41 -12.28 -1.57
CA GLU A 70 3.47 -11.01 -2.31
C GLU A 70 3.23 -9.81 -1.39
N ILE A 71 2.26 -9.91 -0.46
CA ILE A 71 2.05 -8.91 0.59
C ILE A 71 3.35 -8.73 1.40
N TYR A 72 4.01 -9.82 1.79
CA TYR A 72 5.27 -9.78 2.52
C TYR A 72 6.36 -9.02 1.75
N VAL A 73 6.56 -9.33 0.47
CA VAL A 73 7.56 -8.66 -0.38
C VAL A 73 7.23 -7.17 -0.55
N ASN A 74 5.98 -6.83 -0.84
CA ASN A 74 5.54 -5.44 -0.99
C ASN A 74 5.68 -4.64 0.31
N THR A 75 5.53 -5.31 1.44
CA THR A 75 5.63 -4.69 2.76
C THR A 75 7.08 -4.48 3.18
N THR A 76 7.93 -5.49 3.00
CA THR A 76 9.35 -5.44 3.41
C THR A 76 10.24 -4.73 2.38
N LEU A 77 9.72 -4.50 1.16
CA LEU A 77 10.47 -4.07 -0.02
C LEU A 77 11.77 -4.84 -0.25
N SER A 78 11.79 -6.09 0.17
CA SER A 78 12.96 -6.96 0.09
C SER A 78 12.52 -8.36 -0.30
N GLN A 79 13.33 -9.03 -1.12
CA GLN A 79 13.11 -10.43 -1.38
C GLN A 79 13.39 -11.23 -0.08
N PRO A 80 12.55 -12.21 0.26
CA PRO A 80 12.77 -13.04 1.43
C PRO A 80 14.09 -13.79 1.30
N SER A 81 14.89 -13.79 2.38
CA SER A 81 16.08 -14.62 2.43
C SER A 81 15.71 -16.10 2.54
N ARG A 82 16.63 -16.98 2.15
CA ARG A 82 16.41 -18.44 2.20
C ARG A 82 15.90 -18.95 3.57
N PRO A 83 16.43 -18.49 4.73
CA PRO A 83 15.89 -18.89 6.03
C PRO A 83 14.44 -18.43 6.24
N VAL A 84 14.07 -17.25 5.75
CA VAL A 84 12.69 -16.75 5.82
C VAL A 84 11.77 -17.58 4.93
N GLU A 85 12.20 -17.97 3.74
CA GLU A 85 11.43 -18.88 2.87
C GLU A 85 11.26 -20.27 3.49
N GLU A 86 12.30 -20.81 4.14
CA GLU A 86 12.21 -22.08 4.86
C GLU A 86 11.25 -22.00 6.05
N LEU A 87 11.28 -20.90 6.81
CA LEU A 87 10.28 -20.63 7.85
C LEU A 87 8.87 -20.46 7.28
N ALA A 88 8.73 -19.84 6.11
CA ALA A 88 7.43 -19.64 5.47
C ALA A 88 6.81 -20.96 5.04
N LYS A 89 7.63 -21.91 4.55
CA LYS A 89 7.16 -23.27 4.24
C LYS A 89 6.65 -24.02 5.47
N LEU A 90 7.19 -23.74 6.66
CA LEU A 90 6.80 -24.39 7.90
C LEU A 90 5.54 -23.77 8.53
N PHE A 91 5.44 -22.44 8.51
CA PHE A 91 4.40 -21.72 9.27
C PHE A 91 3.37 -20.97 8.40
N GLY A 92 3.67 -20.75 7.12
CA GLY A 92 2.90 -19.93 6.19
C GLY A 92 3.28 -18.45 6.22
N TRP A 93 3.19 -17.77 5.08
CA TRP A 93 3.56 -16.36 4.95
C TRP A 93 2.70 -15.44 5.83
N LYS A 94 1.40 -15.76 5.97
CA LYS A 94 0.48 -15.01 6.83
C LYS A 94 1.00 -14.96 8.26
N LYS A 95 1.34 -16.11 8.85
CA LYS A 95 1.82 -16.16 10.24
C LYS A 95 3.13 -15.41 10.41
N LEU A 96 4.06 -15.56 9.46
CA LEU A 96 5.34 -14.83 9.51
C LEU A 96 5.14 -13.32 9.48
N LEU A 97 4.29 -12.79 8.60
CA LEU A 97 4.04 -11.35 8.52
C LEU A 97 3.54 -10.78 9.86
N PHE A 98 2.66 -11.52 10.55
CA PHE A 98 2.13 -11.13 11.85
C PHE A 98 3.06 -11.42 13.03
N THR A 99 4.21 -12.08 12.82
CA THR A 99 5.22 -12.17 13.90
C THR A 99 5.77 -10.79 14.22
N SER A 100 5.92 -10.52 15.53
CA SER A 100 6.15 -9.17 16.06
C SER A 100 7.34 -8.44 15.45
N LYS A 101 8.40 -9.13 15.01
CA LYS A 101 9.57 -8.47 14.41
C LYS A 101 9.26 -7.79 13.07
N LEU A 102 8.45 -8.41 12.22
CA LEU A 102 8.06 -7.84 10.92
C LEU A 102 6.98 -6.78 11.10
N HIS A 103 6.01 -7.06 11.97
CA HIS A 103 4.99 -6.08 12.34
C HIS A 103 5.60 -4.77 12.89
N LEU A 104 6.62 -4.87 13.75
CA LEU A 104 7.35 -3.70 14.26
C LEU A 104 8.15 -2.97 13.18
N GLN A 105 8.80 -3.70 12.26
CA GLN A 105 9.49 -3.08 11.12
C GLN A 105 8.54 -2.29 10.22
N MET A 106 7.31 -2.76 10.03
CA MET A 106 6.29 -2.01 9.29
C MET A 106 5.85 -0.73 9.99
N GLN A 107 5.55 -0.81 11.29
CA GLN A 107 5.10 0.35 12.06
C GLN A 107 6.16 1.44 12.08
N LEU A 108 7.43 1.08 12.31
CA LEU A 108 8.55 2.01 12.24
C LEU A 108 8.64 2.69 10.87
N ARG A 109 8.49 1.92 9.79
CA ARG A 109 8.58 2.47 8.43
C ARG A 109 7.46 3.46 8.11
N ARG A 110 6.21 3.14 8.49
CA ARG A 110 5.08 4.04 8.25
C ARG A 110 5.33 5.39 8.92
N LEU A 111 5.82 5.39 10.16
CA LEU A 111 6.23 6.60 10.86
C LEU A 111 7.34 7.36 10.12
N THR A 112 8.37 6.66 9.59
CA THR A 112 9.45 7.34 8.83
C THR A 112 9.01 7.89 7.47
N LEU A 113 7.99 7.30 6.83
CA LEU A 113 7.45 7.81 5.56
C LEU A 113 6.56 9.04 5.80
N GLU A 114 5.76 9.01 6.86
CA GLU A 114 4.98 10.17 7.32
C GLU A 114 5.91 11.34 7.69
N GLU A 115 7.03 11.09 8.38
CA GLU A 115 8.06 12.13 8.66
C GLU A 115 8.74 12.70 7.40
N SER A 116 8.84 11.93 6.31
CA SER A 116 9.45 12.40 5.06
C SER A 116 8.53 13.32 4.24
N ASP A 117 7.21 13.08 4.27
CA ASP A 117 6.22 13.93 3.58
C ASP A 117 6.01 15.27 4.32
N ASP A 118 6.14 15.28 5.66
CA ASP A 118 6.05 16.52 6.45
C ASP A 118 7.28 17.42 6.29
N ASN A 119 8.47 16.86 6.03
CA ASN A 119 9.71 17.62 5.85
C ASN A 119 9.84 18.31 4.47
N GLU A 120 9.19 17.81 3.42
CA GLU A 120 9.14 18.51 2.12
C GLU A 120 8.20 19.72 2.14
N ASN A 121 7.13 19.70 2.94
CA ASN A 121 6.19 20.83 3.09
C ASN A 121 6.75 22.00 3.94
N ILE A 122 7.78 21.76 4.75
CA ILE A 122 8.46 22.82 5.51
C ILE A 122 9.49 23.57 4.64
N ARG A 123 10.08 22.92 3.63
CA ARG A 123 11.04 23.57 2.72
C ARG A 123 10.40 24.50 1.69
N THR A 124 9.12 24.30 1.37
CA THR A 124 8.37 25.15 0.42
C THR A 124 7.71 26.36 1.08
N ASN A 125 7.72 26.46 2.42
CA ASN A 125 7.13 27.57 3.18
C ASN A 125 8.19 28.40 3.94
N VAL A 126 9.34 28.66 3.33
CA VAL A 126 10.17 29.80 3.77
C VAL A 126 9.56 31.05 3.14
N SER A 127 8.75 31.77 3.92
CA SER A 127 8.30 33.12 3.58
C SER A 127 9.49 33.94 3.11
N HIS A 128 9.41 34.44 1.87
CA HIS A 128 10.29 35.46 1.36
C HIS A 128 10.04 36.74 2.17
N ASP A 129 10.82 36.96 3.22
CA ASP A 129 10.86 38.24 3.93
C ASP A 129 11.75 39.21 3.13
N PRO A 130 11.20 40.26 2.50
CA PRO A 130 11.99 41.22 1.72
C PRO A 130 12.86 42.13 2.60
N GLY A 131 12.84 41.97 3.93
CA GLY A 131 13.53 42.85 4.89
C GLY A 131 15.03 42.64 5.05
N LEU A 132 15.66 41.60 4.49
CA LEU A 132 17.05 41.26 4.81
C LEU A 132 18.14 41.89 3.93
N TYR A 133 17.81 42.83 3.02
CA TYR A 133 18.79 43.37 2.06
C TYR A 133 19.37 44.75 2.40
N LEU A 134 19.41 45.18 3.67
CA LEU A 134 19.87 46.54 3.99
C LEU A 134 20.94 46.68 5.09
N ASP A 135 21.66 45.62 5.48
CA ASP A 135 22.74 45.78 6.49
C ASP A 135 24.12 45.23 6.09
N GLU A 136 24.34 44.81 4.83
CA GLU A 136 25.66 44.37 4.37
C GLU A 136 26.18 45.19 3.19
N LEU A 137 26.27 46.51 3.36
CA LEU A 137 27.16 47.34 2.55
C LEU A 137 27.88 48.36 3.43
N LYS A 138 28.98 47.90 4.05
CA LYS A 138 30.31 48.52 4.01
C LYS A 138 31.19 47.97 5.14
N TYR A 139 31.88 46.88 4.87
CA TYR A 139 33.26 46.68 5.34
C TYR A 139 33.87 45.55 4.51
N ASP A 140 34.49 45.89 3.39
CA ASP A 140 35.84 45.40 3.11
C ASP A 140 36.53 46.23 2.03
N GLY A 141 37.84 46.35 2.15
CA GLY A 141 38.71 46.80 1.06
C GLY A 141 39.54 48.04 1.36
N HIS A 142 40.62 47.88 2.12
CA HIS A 142 41.95 48.29 1.65
C HIS A 142 43.07 47.70 2.52
N LYS A 143 43.80 46.72 1.97
CA LYS A 143 45.22 46.53 2.26
C LYS A 143 46.05 47.33 1.25
N PRO A 144 47.14 47.97 1.70
CA PRO A 144 48.44 47.86 1.05
C PRO A 144 49.49 47.36 2.08
N VAL A 145 50.29 46.31 1.81
CA VAL A 145 51.54 46.26 1.03
C VAL A 145 52.66 47.14 1.62
N GLN A 146 53.65 46.46 2.25
CA GLN A 146 55.08 46.79 2.46
C GLN A 146 55.33 48.07 3.32
N GLU A 147 56.36 48.20 4.16
CA GLU A 147 57.78 47.99 3.93
C GLU A 147 58.54 48.20 5.27
N ASN A 148 59.82 47.85 5.27
CA ASN A 148 60.78 47.76 6.38
C ASN A 148 61.04 49.03 7.23
N ILE A 149 61.77 48.81 8.34
CA ILE A 149 62.97 49.52 8.84
C ILE A 149 62.88 50.02 10.31
N HIS A 150 63.85 49.49 11.08
CA HIS A 150 64.42 49.83 12.41
C HIS A 150 63.61 49.54 13.68
#